data_AF-A0A326UEJ6-F1
#
_entry.id   AF-A0A326UEJ6-F1
#
_cell.length_a   1.000
_cell.length_b   1.000
_cell.length_c   1.000
_cell.angle_alpha   90.00
_cell.angle_beta   90.00
_cell.angle_gamma   90.00
#
_symmetry.space_group_name_H-M   'P 1'
#
loop_
_entity.id
_entity.type
_entity.pdbx_description
1 polymer ?
#
loop_
_entity_poly.entity_id
_entity_poly.type
_entity_poly.pdbx_seq_one_letter_code
_entity_poly.pdbx_strand_id
1 'polypeptide(L)'
;MSFPYVLYCTPEGEIREDRSLQALSFDGHPLRAEDLIPLPDGVTLSMMPDRLAVGLRKNGERKVLPQSRGWALAALLPIGYTRTLLPAYEKIPNTEPLPFFGYSAVAGLNGRQYVAAVKTDDPYKWHPRSFPRRKLERLVREKLRAYPENRVIKQHAHCALDYSCPTASNLFFSRWEMAIAVSPGCNARCVGCISKQEEEELISPQDRLTFIPTVEEIVEVAVPHLESAPDAIVSFGQGCEGEPLLQFRRIEQAIKGMRARTDKGVININTNGSRPRWLQKLYDAGLDTIRVSTISAHPETYTAYYRPLGYTFEDIKESLIRARDAGLYTSINLLCFPGMIDREREVESLLAFVRETKLCLIQLRNLNIDPEVLLPRMPALDSMGKALGMKTFLEVLRREVPEVELGNFTRPIQRPISSVQA
;
A
#
# COMPACT_ATOMS: atom_id res chain seq x y z
N MET A 1 1.80 20.80 31.04
CA MET A 1 2.38 20.03 29.93
C MET A 1 1.82 20.57 28.63
N SER A 2 2.64 20.67 27.59
CA SER A 2 2.21 21.11 26.25
C SER A 2 1.41 19.97 25.62
N PHE A 3 0.11 20.17 25.37
CA PHE A 3 -0.71 19.20 24.66
C PHE A 3 -0.66 19.49 23.15
N PRO A 4 -0.74 18.47 22.28
CA PRO A 4 -0.76 18.67 20.83
C PRO A 4 -1.96 19.53 20.41
N TYR A 5 -1.71 20.61 19.66
CA TYR A 5 -2.73 21.56 19.23
C TYR A 5 -3.29 21.24 17.85
N VAL A 6 -4.53 21.67 17.60
CA VAL A 6 -5.17 21.54 16.29
C VAL A 6 -4.35 22.31 15.23
N LEU A 7 -3.97 21.61 14.17
CA LEU A 7 -3.56 22.22 12.91
C LEU A 7 -4.73 22.14 11.93
N TYR A 8 -4.95 23.22 11.20
CA TYR A 8 -6.00 23.31 10.19
C TYR A 8 -5.49 24.10 8.98
N CYS A 9 -6.17 23.95 7.85
CA CYS A 9 -5.87 24.64 6.61
C CYS A 9 -6.96 25.69 6.34
N THR A 10 -6.61 26.95 6.08
CA THR A 10 -7.60 27.95 5.67
C THR A 10 -8.15 27.63 4.27
N PRO A 11 -9.29 28.23 3.85
CA PRO A 11 -9.78 28.07 2.47
C PRO A 11 -8.77 28.46 1.39
N GLU A 12 -7.82 29.36 1.70
CA GLU A 12 -6.75 29.81 0.81
C GLU A 12 -5.53 28.88 0.79
N GLY A 13 -5.53 27.81 1.59
CA GLY A 13 -4.44 26.83 1.65
C GLY A 13 -3.38 27.13 2.71
N GLU A 14 -3.59 28.09 3.61
CA GLU A 14 -2.63 28.41 4.66
C GLU A 14 -2.77 27.48 5.86
N ILE A 15 -1.65 26.93 6.34
CA ILE A 15 -1.65 26.12 7.56
C ILE A 15 -1.60 27.02 8.79
N ARG A 16 -2.54 26.80 9.71
CA ARG A 16 -2.67 27.56 10.96
C ARG A 16 -2.76 26.61 12.16
N GLU A 17 -2.34 27.10 13.32
CA GLU A 17 -2.37 26.38 14.60
C GLU A 17 -3.36 27.07 15.54
N ASP A 18 -4.29 26.32 16.13
CA ASP A 18 -5.18 26.83 17.17
C ASP A 18 -4.74 26.33 18.55
N ARG A 19 -4.01 27.19 19.28
CA ARG A 19 -3.49 26.88 20.62
C ARG A 19 -4.55 26.84 21.72
N SER A 20 -5.80 27.18 21.41
CA SER A 20 -6.92 27.06 22.35
C SER A 20 -7.55 25.67 22.34
N LEU A 21 -7.21 24.84 21.34
CA LEU A 21 -7.80 23.53 21.11
C LEU A 21 -6.73 22.43 21.07
N GLN A 22 -6.91 21.39 21.88
CA GLN A 22 -6.15 20.15 21.76
C GLN A 22 -6.63 19.35 20.55
N ALA A 23 -5.70 18.81 19.76
CA ALA A 23 -6.01 17.96 18.62
C ALA A 23 -6.66 16.64 19.07
N LEU A 24 -7.60 16.15 18.25
CA LEU A 24 -8.29 14.88 18.45
C LEU A 24 -7.94 13.90 17.32
N SER A 25 -8.02 12.60 17.60
CA SER A 25 -8.14 11.55 16.58
C SER A 25 -9.58 11.39 16.12
N PHE A 26 -9.77 10.70 14.99
CA PHE A 26 -11.06 10.47 14.34
C PHE A 26 -12.15 9.89 15.27
N ASP A 27 -11.77 9.06 16.23
CA ASP A 27 -12.66 8.49 17.27
C ASP A 27 -12.93 9.44 18.45
N GLY A 28 -12.43 10.67 18.39
CA GLY A 28 -12.64 11.72 19.40
C GLY A 28 -11.67 11.68 20.58
N HIS A 29 -10.66 10.81 20.57
CA HIS A 29 -9.67 10.77 21.64
C HIS A 29 -8.63 11.90 21.52
N PRO A 30 -8.24 12.56 22.63
CA PRO A 30 -7.22 13.60 22.57
C PRO A 30 -5.84 13.04 22.21
N LEU A 31 -5.20 13.65 21.21
CA LEU A 31 -3.84 13.27 20.85
C LEU A 31 -2.87 13.60 21.99
N ARG A 32 -1.92 12.69 22.22
CA ARG A 32 -0.84 12.85 23.19
C ARG A 32 0.50 12.96 22.47
N ALA A 33 1.48 13.59 23.11
CA ALA A 33 2.81 13.72 22.51
C ALA A 33 3.45 12.35 22.20
N GLU A 34 3.18 11.35 23.02
CA GLU A 34 3.65 9.97 22.82
C GLU A 34 3.04 9.29 21.59
N ASP A 35 1.91 9.77 21.06
CA ASP A 35 1.26 9.23 19.86
C ASP A 35 1.98 9.66 18.57
N LEU A 36 2.80 10.71 18.66
CA LEU A 36 3.25 11.48 17.52
C LEU A 36 4.76 11.37 17.30
N ILE A 37 5.17 11.45 16.03
CA ILE A 37 6.56 11.64 15.62
C ILE A 37 6.72 12.98 14.90
N PRO A 38 7.91 13.62 14.91
CA PRO A 38 8.18 14.76 14.05
C PRO A 38 7.85 14.42 12.60
N LEU A 39 7.31 15.37 11.85
CA LEU A 39 6.96 15.17 10.45
C LEU A 39 8.15 14.59 9.66
N PRO A 40 8.05 13.35 9.11
CA PRO A 40 9.12 12.78 8.32
C PRO A 40 9.42 13.57 7.04
N ASP A 41 10.65 13.48 6.54
CA ASP A 41 11.00 13.95 5.19
C ASP A 41 10.14 13.22 4.14
N GLY A 42 9.72 13.93 3.09
CA GLY A 42 8.87 13.40 2.02
C GLY A 42 7.36 13.32 2.35
N VAL A 43 6.90 13.84 3.49
CA VAL A 43 5.46 14.01 3.76
C VAL A 43 4.84 15.09 2.87
N THR A 44 3.64 14.82 2.37
CA THR A 44 2.76 15.83 1.77
C THR A 44 1.66 16.19 2.76
N LEU A 45 1.57 17.45 3.15
CA LEU A 45 0.41 17.94 3.91
C LEU A 45 -0.77 18.16 2.95
N SER A 46 -1.94 17.68 3.35
CA SER A 46 -3.15 17.69 2.54
C SER A 46 -4.28 18.34 3.30
N MET A 47 -4.92 19.31 2.66
CA MET A 47 -6.22 19.82 3.08
C MET A 47 -7.27 18.71 2.94
N MET A 48 -8.29 18.73 3.79
CA MET A 48 -9.46 17.86 3.70
C MET A 48 -10.70 18.73 3.46
N PRO A 49 -11.01 19.10 2.21
CA PRO A 49 -12.18 19.92 1.87
C PRO A 49 -13.46 19.37 2.51
N ASP A 50 -14.32 20.28 2.98
CA ASP A 50 -15.60 19.95 3.61
C ASP A 50 -15.52 19.08 4.87
N ARG A 51 -14.31 18.92 5.42
CA ARG A 51 -14.07 18.31 6.72
C ARG A 51 -13.63 19.42 7.67
N LEU A 52 -14.54 19.90 8.51
CA LEU A 52 -14.26 20.95 9.47
C LEU A 52 -13.30 20.44 10.54
N ALA A 53 -12.27 21.22 10.86
CA ALA A 53 -11.32 20.86 11.91
C ALA A 53 -12.00 20.84 13.29
N VAL A 54 -11.65 19.85 14.11
CA VAL A 54 -12.24 19.65 15.43
C VAL A 54 -11.13 19.53 16.47
N GLY A 55 -11.34 20.14 17.63
CA GLY A 55 -10.47 19.95 18.79
C GLY A 55 -11.21 20.00 20.11
N LEU A 56 -10.48 19.77 21.19
CA LEU A 56 -10.98 19.78 22.56
C LEU A 56 -10.54 21.05 23.28
N ARG A 57 -11.49 21.77 23.89
CA ARG A 57 -11.19 22.88 24.78
C ARG A 57 -10.64 22.38 26.12
N LYS A 58 -9.99 23.26 26.89
CA LYS A 58 -9.48 22.96 28.24
C LYS A 58 -10.56 22.49 29.23
N ASN A 59 -11.81 22.90 29.04
CA ASN A 59 -12.97 22.49 29.84
C ASN A 59 -13.52 21.10 29.43
N GLY A 60 -12.92 20.42 28.45
CA GLY A 60 -13.39 19.14 27.93
C GLY A 60 -14.46 19.23 26.84
N GLU A 61 -14.84 20.44 26.41
CA GLU A 61 -15.85 20.62 25.36
C GLU A 61 -15.25 20.43 23.96
N ARG A 62 -15.89 19.60 23.14
CA ARG A 62 -15.56 19.44 21.72
C ARG A 62 -15.95 20.71 20.96
N LYS A 63 -14.99 21.31 20.24
CA LYS A 63 -15.20 22.51 19.42
C LYS A 63 -14.89 22.22 17.96
N VAL A 64 -15.88 22.46 17.11
CA VAL A 64 -15.75 22.48 15.65
C VAL A 64 -15.36 23.89 15.21
N LEU A 65 -14.36 24.00 14.34
CA LEU A 65 -14.02 25.27 13.69
C LEU A 65 -15.06 25.57 12.60
N PRO A 66 -15.55 26.82 12.49
CA PRO A 66 -16.49 27.18 11.44
C PRO A 66 -15.82 27.09 10.07
N GLN A 67 -16.61 26.83 9.03
CA GLN A 67 -16.14 26.74 7.63
C GLN A 67 -15.32 27.95 7.19
N SER A 68 -15.66 29.15 7.67
CA SER A 68 -14.91 30.39 7.38
C SER A 68 -13.47 30.40 7.90
N ARG A 69 -13.14 29.53 8.87
CA ARG A 69 -11.76 29.34 9.31
C ARG A 69 -11.03 28.28 8.52
N GLY A 70 -11.74 27.27 8.02
CA GLY A 70 -11.20 26.26 7.12
C GLY A 70 -11.33 24.83 7.62
N TRP A 71 -10.40 23.99 7.19
CA TRP A 71 -10.55 22.56 7.05
C TRP A 71 -9.57 21.78 7.91
N ALA A 72 -9.91 20.54 8.23
CA ALA A 72 -8.99 19.58 8.82
C ALA A 72 -7.76 19.41 7.90
N LEU A 73 -6.60 19.30 8.54
CA LEU A 73 -5.33 19.04 7.89
C LEU A 73 -4.93 17.59 8.14
N ALA A 74 -4.34 16.95 7.13
CA ALA A 74 -3.77 15.62 7.25
C ALA A 74 -2.35 15.57 6.68
N ALA A 75 -1.61 14.53 7.05
CA ALA A 75 -0.35 14.17 6.41
C ALA A 75 -0.52 12.90 5.56
N LEU A 76 0.01 12.94 4.35
CA LEU A 76 0.20 11.77 3.50
C LEU A 76 1.62 11.27 3.72
N LEU A 77 1.74 10.09 4.33
CA LEU A 77 3.01 9.52 4.73
C LEU A 77 3.73 8.88 3.53
N PRO A 78 5.05 9.04 3.41
CA PRO A 78 5.83 8.22 2.49
C PRO A 78 5.78 6.75 2.94
N ILE A 79 5.88 5.84 1.97
CA ILE A 79 5.96 4.40 2.26
C ILE A 79 7.18 4.12 3.13
N GLY A 80 7.03 3.27 4.15
CA GLY A 80 8.01 3.08 5.22
C GLY A 80 7.54 3.62 6.57
N TYR A 81 6.44 4.38 6.59
CA TYR A 81 5.75 4.81 7.80
C TYR A 81 4.32 4.27 7.82
N THR A 82 3.96 3.61 8.92
CA THR A 82 2.59 3.15 9.16
C THR A 82 1.84 4.18 9.97
N ARG A 83 0.70 4.63 9.44
CA ARG A 83 -0.22 5.56 10.10
C ARG A 83 -0.82 4.89 11.35
N THR A 84 -0.85 5.62 12.46
CA THR A 84 -1.41 5.10 13.72
C THR A 84 -2.74 5.70 14.11
N LEU A 85 -3.07 6.91 13.63
CA LEU A 85 -4.35 7.56 13.91
C LEU A 85 -4.85 8.35 12.68
N LEU A 86 -6.16 8.42 12.55
CA LEU A 86 -6.86 9.22 11.54
C LEU A 86 -7.18 10.62 12.11
N PRO A 87 -7.20 11.68 11.27
CA PRO A 87 -7.51 13.04 11.72
C PRO A 87 -8.97 13.16 12.18
N ALA A 88 -9.22 13.91 13.26
CA ALA A 88 -10.57 14.30 13.65
C ALA A 88 -11.14 15.37 12.71
N TYR A 89 -12.40 15.20 12.34
CA TYR A 89 -13.15 16.21 11.62
C TYR A 89 -14.65 16.08 11.86
N GLU A 90 -15.38 17.11 11.41
CA GLU A 90 -16.82 17.03 11.18
C GLU A 90 -17.10 17.24 9.70
N LYS A 91 -17.73 16.25 9.06
CA LYS A 91 -18.08 16.36 7.64
C LYS A 91 -19.27 17.30 7.47
N ILE A 92 -19.16 18.24 6.54
CA ILE A 92 -20.32 19.02 6.09
C ILE A 92 -21.29 18.04 5.39
N PRO A 93 -22.58 17.99 5.79
CA PRO A 93 -23.55 17.09 5.16
C PRO A 93 -23.64 17.27 3.64
N ASN A 94 -23.93 16.17 2.91
CA ASN A 94 -24.12 16.16 1.46
C ASN A 94 -22.92 16.69 0.64
N THR A 95 -21.71 16.47 1.13
CA THR A 95 -20.47 16.78 0.39
C THR A 95 -19.79 15.52 -0.11
N GLU A 96 -18.99 15.69 -1.16
CA GLU A 96 -18.32 14.60 -1.86
C GLU A 96 -17.37 13.79 -0.95
N PRO A 97 -17.10 12.53 -1.32
CA PRO A 97 -16.00 11.77 -0.76
C PRO A 97 -14.65 12.47 -0.93
N LEU A 98 -13.76 12.29 0.04
CA LEU A 98 -12.37 12.69 -0.11
C LEU A 98 -11.66 11.80 -1.16
N PRO A 99 -10.67 12.36 -1.90
CA PRO A 99 -9.82 11.57 -2.77
C PRO A 99 -9.13 10.40 -2.03
N PHE A 100 -8.75 9.34 -2.75
CA PHE A 100 -8.09 8.18 -2.16
C PHE A 100 -6.64 8.46 -1.74
N PHE A 101 -6.50 9.04 -0.55
CA PHE A 101 -5.23 9.29 0.11
C PHE A 101 -5.17 8.68 1.52
N GLY A 102 -3.96 8.50 2.02
CA GLY A 102 -3.67 7.96 3.34
C GLY A 102 -3.66 9.05 4.42
N TYR A 103 -4.81 9.65 4.71
CA TYR A 103 -4.96 10.75 5.68
C TYR A 103 -4.48 10.37 7.09
N SER A 104 -3.39 10.97 7.56
CA SER A 104 -2.85 10.74 8.92
C SER A 104 -3.08 11.96 9.81
N ALA A 105 -3.42 11.73 11.08
CA ALA A 105 -3.62 12.81 12.04
C ALA A 105 -2.33 13.63 12.23
N VAL A 106 -2.46 14.95 12.24
CA VAL A 106 -1.36 15.90 12.46
C VAL A 106 -1.69 16.84 13.61
N ALA A 107 -0.65 17.31 14.29
CA ALA A 107 -0.79 18.28 15.37
C ALA A 107 0.42 19.20 15.49
N GLY A 108 0.18 20.38 16.05
CA GLY A 108 1.20 21.35 16.38
C GLY A 108 1.69 21.13 17.80
N LEU A 109 3.00 21.07 18.00
CA LEU A 109 3.59 20.91 19.33
C LEU A 109 4.91 21.68 19.39
N ASN A 110 5.02 22.61 20.34
CA ASN A 110 6.22 23.42 20.57
C ASN A 110 6.72 24.13 19.28
N GLY A 111 5.81 24.65 18.46
CA GLY A 111 6.13 25.38 17.23
C GLY A 111 6.60 24.49 16.07
N ARG A 112 6.43 23.17 16.16
CA ARG A 112 6.73 22.20 15.10
C ARG A 112 5.51 21.35 14.80
N GLN A 113 5.49 20.78 13.60
CA GLN A 113 4.42 19.89 13.14
C GLN A 113 4.81 18.43 13.39
N TYR A 114 3.83 17.65 13.83
CA TYR A 114 3.97 16.24 14.15
C TYR A 114 2.84 15.44 13.50
N VAL A 115 3.04 14.14 13.35
CA VAL A 115 2.10 13.20 12.73
C VAL A 115 1.97 11.92 13.56
N ALA A 116 0.76 11.35 13.60
CA ALA A 116 0.50 10.06 14.21
C ALA A 116 0.94 8.91 13.30
N ALA A 117 2.19 8.49 13.46
CA ALA A 117 2.79 7.42 12.66
C ALA A 117 3.91 6.70 13.42
N VAL A 118 4.29 5.52 12.91
CA VAL A 118 5.47 4.77 13.33
C VAL A 118 6.30 4.46 12.09
N LYS A 119 7.62 4.66 12.16
CA LYS A 119 8.54 4.19 11.12
C LYS A 119 8.59 2.65 11.18
N THR A 120 8.18 2.00 10.10
CA THR A 120 8.05 0.54 10.01
C THR A 120 8.99 -0.08 8.97
N ASP A 121 9.66 0.73 8.16
CA ASP A 121 10.71 0.27 7.24
C ASP A 121 11.63 1.45 6.84
N ASP A 122 12.73 1.16 6.14
CA ASP A 122 13.61 2.20 5.60
C ASP A 122 13.11 2.74 4.25
N PRO A 123 12.60 3.99 4.18
CA PRO A 123 12.02 4.54 2.96
C PRO A 123 13.05 4.86 1.87
N TYR A 124 14.36 4.72 2.10
CA TYR A 124 15.42 5.21 1.20
C TYR A 124 15.19 4.89 -0.29
N LYS A 125 14.89 3.62 -0.63
CA LYS A 125 14.70 3.18 -2.03
C LYS A 125 13.41 3.70 -2.68
N TRP A 126 12.48 4.21 -1.87
CA TRP A 126 11.18 4.73 -2.29
C TRP A 126 11.03 6.23 -2.04
N HIS A 127 12.05 6.87 -1.47
CA HIS A 127 12.03 8.28 -1.16
C HIS A 127 12.04 9.12 -2.46
N PRO A 128 11.23 10.19 -2.59
CA PRO A 128 11.17 11.01 -3.81
C PRO A 128 12.53 11.55 -4.26
N ARG A 129 13.42 11.88 -3.31
CA ARG A 129 14.82 12.31 -3.59
C ARG A 129 15.63 11.29 -4.38
N SER A 130 15.29 10.01 -4.29
CA SER A 130 15.95 8.95 -5.06
C SER A 130 15.66 9.08 -6.55
N PHE A 131 14.60 9.81 -6.95
CA PHE A 131 14.11 9.91 -8.34
C PHE A 131 14.18 11.36 -8.87
N PRO A 132 15.38 11.94 -9.09
CA PRO A 132 15.51 13.32 -9.56
C PRO A 132 14.88 13.47 -10.95
N ARG A 133 13.84 14.32 -11.04
CA ARG A 133 12.97 14.48 -12.22
C ARG A 133 13.71 14.64 -13.54
N ARG A 134 14.66 15.59 -13.61
CA ARG A 134 15.44 15.86 -14.85
C ARG A 134 16.23 14.64 -15.32
N LYS A 135 16.78 13.86 -14.39
CA LYS A 135 17.52 12.63 -14.73
C LYS A 135 16.56 11.55 -15.22
N LEU A 136 15.42 11.38 -14.54
CA LEU A 136 14.39 10.44 -14.96
C LEU A 136 13.88 10.73 -16.38
N GLU A 137 13.52 11.97 -16.69
CA GLU A 137 13.06 12.37 -18.03
C GLU A 137 14.09 12.09 -19.13
N ARG A 138 15.38 12.27 -18.84
CA ARG A 138 16.46 11.92 -19.77
C ARG A 138 16.51 10.40 -20.00
N LEU A 139 16.53 9.60 -18.93
CA LEU A 139 16.59 8.14 -19.01
C LEU A 139 15.36 7.55 -19.71
N VAL A 140 14.17 8.12 -19.47
CA VAL A 140 12.94 7.74 -20.16
C VAL A 140 13.07 7.96 -21.66
N ARG A 141 13.54 9.13 -22.10
CA ARG A 141 13.73 9.42 -23.54
C ARG A 141 14.76 8.49 -24.18
N GLU A 142 15.86 8.20 -23.49
CA GLU A 142 16.88 7.26 -23.97
C GLU A 142 16.31 5.86 -24.14
N LYS A 143 15.59 5.34 -23.14
CA LYS A 143 15.01 3.99 -23.18
C LYS A 143 13.90 3.86 -24.22
N LEU A 144 13.04 4.87 -24.38
CA LEU A 144 12.00 4.88 -25.42
C LEU A 144 12.57 4.86 -26.84
N ARG A 145 13.72 5.54 -27.08
CA ARG A 145 14.40 5.49 -28.38
C ARG A 145 15.06 4.15 -28.65
N ALA A 146 15.59 3.51 -27.60
CA ALA A 146 16.23 2.20 -27.73
C ALA A 146 15.21 1.07 -27.98
N TYR A 147 13.98 1.22 -27.51
CA TYR A 147 12.92 0.21 -27.61
C TYR A 147 11.59 0.83 -28.08
N PRO A 148 11.52 1.34 -29.32
CA PRO A 148 10.37 2.11 -29.80
C PRO A 148 9.08 1.29 -29.90
N GLU A 149 9.19 -0.03 -30.06
CA GLU A 149 8.03 -0.93 -30.23
C GLU A 149 7.52 -1.53 -28.92
N ASN A 150 8.30 -1.48 -27.83
CA ASN A 150 7.92 -2.12 -26.58
C ASN A 150 6.90 -1.28 -25.79
N ARG A 151 5.67 -1.77 -25.68
CA ARG A 151 4.57 -1.05 -25.01
C ARG A 151 4.71 -1.05 -23.49
N VAL A 152 5.41 -2.02 -22.90
CA VAL A 152 5.70 -2.03 -21.45
C VAL A 152 6.54 -0.82 -21.06
N ILE A 153 7.54 -0.47 -21.88
CA ILE A 153 8.39 0.72 -21.65
C ILE A 153 7.57 2.01 -21.78
N LYS A 154 6.68 2.09 -22.77
CA LYS A 154 5.75 3.24 -22.94
C LYS A 154 4.84 3.41 -21.71
N GLN A 155 4.26 2.32 -21.22
CA GLN A 155 3.44 2.35 -20.00
C GLN A 155 4.26 2.75 -18.76
N HIS A 156 5.48 2.24 -18.61
CA HIS A 156 6.35 2.62 -17.51
C HIS A 156 6.73 4.10 -17.57
N ALA A 157 6.94 4.65 -18.76
CA ALA A 157 7.24 6.06 -18.93
C ALA A 157 6.08 6.93 -18.42
N HIS A 158 4.85 6.58 -18.79
CA HIS A 158 3.62 7.19 -18.27
C HIS A 158 3.56 7.10 -16.73
N CYS A 159 3.65 5.89 -16.18
CA CYS A 159 3.57 5.70 -14.73
C CYS A 159 4.69 6.42 -13.95
N ALA A 160 5.90 6.50 -14.51
CA ALA A 160 7.04 7.15 -13.87
C ALA A 160 6.94 8.68 -13.91
N LEU A 161 6.46 9.26 -15.02
CA LEU A 161 6.41 10.70 -15.22
C LEU A 161 5.11 11.34 -14.71
N ASP A 162 3.98 10.64 -14.80
CA ASP A 162 2.68 11.23 -14.49
C ASP A 162 2.22 10.85 -13.09
N TYR A 163 2.42 9.58 -12.70
CA TYR A 163 2.07 9.10 -11.36
C TYR A 163 3.25 9.08 -10.38
N SER A 164 4.45 9.47 -10.82
CA SER A 164 5.68 9.41 -10.01
C SER A 164 5.95 8.03 -9.38
N CYS A 165 5.57 6.96 -10.08
CA CYS A 165 5.66 5.60 -9.56
C CYS A 165 7.14 5.15 -9.40
N PRO A 166 7.60 4.80 -8.18
CA PRO A 166 8.99 4.40 -7.94
C PRO A 166 9.39 3.14 -8.69
N THR A 167 8.52 2.13 -8.72
CA THR A 167 8.82 0.86 -9.44
C THR A 167 8.83 1.05 -10.95
N ALA A 168 8.00 1.95 -11.50
CA ALA A 168 8.08 2.30 -12.91
C ALA A 168 9.37 3.06 -13.23
N SER A 169 9.78 3.98 -12.34
CA SER A 169 11.02 4.74 -12.46
C SER A 169 12.26 3.84 -12.41
N ASN A 170 12.22 2.79 -11.59
CA ASN A 170 13.33 1.86 -11.39
C ASN A 170 13.72 1.06 -12.64
N LEU A 171 12.80 0.86 -13.60
CA LEU A 171 13.12 0.36 -14.94
C LEU A 171 14.17 1.25 -15.62
N PHE A 172 13.94 2.57 -15.59
CA PHE A 172 14.79 3.56 -16.28
C PHE A 172 16.10 3.83 -15.55
N PHE A 173 16.08 3.75 -14.22
CA PHE A 173 17.29 3.83 -13.39
C PHE A 173 18.08 2.51 -13.33
N SER A 174 17.50 1.40 -13.80
CA SER A 174 18.08 0.05 -13.76
C SER A 174 18.57 -0.35 -12.36
N ARG A 175 17.67 -0.25 -11.38
CA ARG A 175 17.95 -0.59 -9.97
C ARG A 175 16.71 -1.11 -9.24
N TRP A 176 16.92 -1.94 -8.23
CA TRP A 176 15.88 -2.34 -7.25
C TRP A 176 14.65 -3.00 -7.90
N GLU A 177 13.48 -2.84 -7.27
CA GLU A 177 12.21 -3.39 -7.76
C GLU A 177 11.64 -2.57 -8.90
N MET A 178 11.39 -3.23 -10.04
CA MET A 178 10.50 -2.74 -11.09
C MET A 178 9.25 -3.62 -11.20
N ALA A 179 8.13 -3.05 -11.66
CA ALA A 179 6.86 -3.77 -11.71
C ALA A 179 6.20 -3.71 -13.09
N ILE A 180 5.92 -4.86 -13.69
CA ILE A 180 5.33 -5.01 -15.01
C ILE A 180 3.84 -5.34 -14.86
N ALA A 181 3.00 -4.42 -15.31
CA ALA A 181 1.57 -4.64 -15.44
C ALA A 181 1.24 -5.56 -16.62
N VAL A 182 0.34 -6.52 -16.40
CA VAL A 182 -0.01 -7.53 -17.42
C VAL A 182 -1.51 -7.69 -17.63
N SER A 183 -2.35 -7.28 -16.68
CA SER A 183 -3.79 -7.59 -16.69
C SER A 183 -4.70 -6.36 -16.57
N PRO A 184 -5.50 -6.04 -17.61
CA PRO A 184 -6.53 -4.99 -17.52
C PRO A 184 -7.77 -5.42 -16.70
N GLY A 185 -8.00 -6.72 -16.58
CA GLY A 185 -9.15 -7.29 -15.88
C GLY A 185 -8.87 -7.54 -14.40
N CYS A 186 -9.92 -7.55 -13.58
CA CYS A 186 -9.83 -7.97 -12.17
C CYS A 186 -11.03 -8.85 -11.83
N ASN A 187 -10.85 -9.80 -10.91
CA ASN A 187 -11.92 -10.63 -10.35
C ASN A 187 -12.29 -10.22 -8.92
N ALA A 188 -11.94 -9.01 -8.49
CA ALA A 188 -12.37 -8.41 -7.23
C ALA A 188 -12.94 -7.02 -7.50
N ARG A 189 -13.90 -6.60 -6.67
CA ARG A 189 -14.51 -5.27 -6.72
C ARG A 189 -14.16 -4.49 -5.46
N CYS A 190 -12.86 -4.30 -5.20
CA CYS A 190 -12.41 -3.68 -3.95
C CYS A 190 -13.09 -2.32 -3.73
N VAL A 191 -13.57 -2.04 -2.51
CA VAL A 191 -14.18 -0.74 -2.16
C VAL A 191 -13.22 0.42 -2.50
N GLY A 192 -11.97 0.32 -2.08
CA GLY A 192 -10.91 1.30 -2.39
C GLY A 192 -10.03 0.91 -3.58
N CYS A 193 -10.59 0.36 -4.67
CA CYS A 193 -9.78 0.02 -5.83
C CYS A 193 -9.12 1.28 -6.43
N ILE A 194 -7.79 1.27 -6.51
CA ILE A 194 -7.00 2.43 -6.94
C ILE A 194 -6.88 2.59 -8.46
N SER A 195 -7.34 1.60 -9.22
CA SER A 195 -7.22 1.57 -10.68
C SER A 195 -8.55 1.58 -11.42
N LYS A 196 -9.66 1.34 -10.72
CA LYS A 196 -11.00 1.32 -11.30
C LYS A 196 -12.05 1.47 -10.21
N GLN A 197 -12.92 2.46 -10.34
CA GLN A 197 -14.10 2.65 -9.50
C GLN A 197 -15.37 2.36 -10.29
N GLU A 198 -16.37 1.79 -9.61
CA GLU A 198 -17.70 1.54 -10.19
C GLU A 198 -18.68 2.67 -9.85
N GLU A 199 -18.43 3.39 -8.76
CA GLU A 199 -19.23 4.52 -8.28
C GLU A 199 -18.67 5.82 -8.89
N GLU A 200 -19.52 6.64 -9.53
CA GLU A 200 -19.09 7.84 -10.28
C GLU A 200 -18.45 8.92 -9.39
N GLU A 201 -18.88 9.00 -8.14
CA GLU A 201 -18.38 9.93 -7.11
C GLU A 201 -16.97 9.57 -6.62
N LEU A 202 -16.48 8.37 -6.93
CA LEU A 202 -15.17 7.87 -6.51
C LEU A 202 -14.16 7.90 -7.66
N ILE A 203 -13.13 8.73 -7.52
CA ILE A 203 -12.09 8.88 -8.55
C ILE A 203 -10.92 7.95 -8.24
N SER A 204 -10.57 7.09 -9.20
CA SER A 204 -9.36 6.26 -9.11
C SER A 204 -8.10 7.14 -9.28
N PRO A 205 -7.08 7.00 -8.43
CA PRO A 205 -5.85 7.79 -8.53
C PRO A 205 -4.95 7.38 -9.73
N GLN A 206 -5.18 6.21 -10.33
CA GLN A 206 -4.40 5.69 -11.46
C GLN A 206 -5.33 5.00 -12.46
N ASP A 207 -4.95 5.00 -13.73
CA ASP A 207 -5.66 4.29 -14.78
C ASP A 207 -5.13 2.86 -14.94
N ARG A 208 -6.02 1.92 -15.32
CA ARG A 208 -5.60 0.59 -15.74
C ARG A 208 -4.92 0.65 -17.11
N LEU A 209 -3.88 -0.17 -17.29
CA LEU A 209 -3.35 -0.42 -18.62
C LEU A 209 -4.46 -0.94 -19.55
N THR A 210 -4.39 -0.57 -20.82
CA THR A 210 -5.43 -0.86 -21.82
C THR A 210 -5.06 -1.99 -22.77
N PHE A 211 -3.93 -2.66 -22.55
CA PHE A 211 -3.41 -3.73 -23.39
C PHE A 211 -2.89 -4.88 -22.54
N ILE A 212 -2.65 -6.03 -23.19
CA ILE A 212 -1.94 -7.15 -22.57
C ILE A 212 -0.58 -7.25 -23.29
N PRO A 213 0.55 -7.13 -22.57
CA PRO A 213 1.87 -7.21 -23.19
C PRO A 213 2.13 -8.61 -23.80
N THR A 214 3.04 -8.74 -24.75
CA THR A 214 3.50 -10.06 -25.21
C THR A 214 4.54 -10.65 -24.24
N VAL A 215 4.83 -11.94 -24.37
CA VAL A 215 5.89 -12.58 -23.57
C VAL A 215 7.24 -11.94 -23.91
N GLU A 216 7.46 -11.64 -25.19
CA GLU A 216 8.67 -11.02 -25.71
C GLU A 216 8.85 -9.61 -25.14
N GLU A 217 7.79 -8.79 -25.11
CA GLU A 217 7.84 -7.45 -24.51
C GLU A 217 8.23 -7.50 -23.03
N ILE A 218 7.72 -8.49 -22.27
CA ILE A 218 8.05 -8.68 -20.86
C ILE A 218 9.51 -9.11 -20.70
N VAL A 219 9.93 -10.15 -21.43
CA VAL A 219 11.29 -10.72 -21.31
C VAL A 219 12.35 -9.71 -21.76
N GLU A 220 12.07 -8.91 -22.80
CA GLU A 220 12.98 -7.88 -23.32
C GLU A 220 13.35 -6.83 -22.28
N VAL A 221 12.40 -6.44 -21.42
CA VAL A 221 12.67 -5.49 -20.33
C VAL A 221 13.20 -6.16 -19.07
N ALA A 222 12.72 -7.36 -18.78
CA ALA A 222 12.96 -8.00 -17.50
C ALA A 222 14.35 -8.62 -17.38
N VAL A 223 14.86 -9.29 -18.42
CA VAL A 223 16.16 -9.97 -18.37
C VAL A 223 17.30 -8.98 -18.13
N PRO A 224 17.44 -7.87 -18.91
CA PRO A 224 18.51 -6.91 -18.66
C PRO A 224 18.46 -6.31 -17.25
N HIS A 225 17.25 -6.10 -16.70
CA HIS A 225 17.09 -5.60 -15.34
C HIS A 225 17.55 -6.64 -14.30
N LEU A 226 17.12 -7.90 -14.42
CA LEU A 226 17.54 -8.98 -13.53
C LEU A 226 19.06 -9.20 -13.53
N GLU A 227 19.72 -8.99 -14.67
CA GLU A 227 21.17 -9.19 -14.82
C GLU A 227 22.03 -8.06 -14.23
N SER A 228 21.53 -6.82 -14.27
CA SER A 228 22.36 -5.63 -14.04
C SER A 228 21.93 -4.78 -12.83
N ALA A 229 20.66 -4.82 -12.43
CA ALA A 229 20.17 -3.97 -11.37
C ALA A 229 20.70 -4.45 -9.99
N PRO A 230 21.17 -3.54 -9.12
CA PRO A 230 21.42 -3.89 -7.73
C PRO A 230 20.10 -4.25 -7.04
N ASP A 231 20.11 -5.33 -6.24
CA ASP A 231 18.91 -5.89 -5.59
C ASP A 231 17.74 -6.06 -6.58
N ALA A 232 18.02 -6.62 -7.76
CA ALA A 232 17.06 -6.72 -8.86
C ALA A 232 15.82 -7.53 -8.46
N ILE A 233 14.65 -6.87 -8.56
CA ILE A 233 13.35 -7.53 -8.45
C ILE A 233 12.52 -7.14 -9.66
N VAL A 234 11.92 -8.13 -10.32
CA VAL A 234 10.87 -7.94 -11.33
C VAL A 234 9.56 -8.46 -10.77
N SER A 235 8.64 -7.54 -10.54
CA SER A 235 7.31 -7.83 -9.98
C SER A 235 6.26 -7.86 -11.08
N PHE A 236 5.47 -8.91 -11.16
CA PHE A 236 4.15 -8.84 -11.79
C PHE A 236 3.14 -8.25 -10.79
N GLY A 237 2.08 -7.58 -11.25
CA GLY A 237 1.11 -6.97 -10.33
C GLY A 237 1.51 -5.55 -9.91
N GLN A 238 0.78 -4.53 -10.35
CA GLN A 238 0.97 -3.15 -9.90
C GLN A 238 -0.33 -2.33 -9.85
N GLY A 239 -0.30 -1.17 -9.19
CA GLY A 239 -1.44 -0.26 -9.04
C GLY A 239 -2.09 0.23 -10.34
N CYS A 240 -1.43 0.12 -11.49
CA CYS A 240 -1.99 0.44 -12.81
C CYS A 240 -2.60 -0.78 -13.53
N GLU A 241 -2.93 -1.86 -12.81
CA GLU A 241 -3.55 -3.06 -13.38
C GLU A 241 -4.71 -3.58 -12.50
N GLY A 242 -5.37 -4.64 -12.97
CA GLY A 242 -6.33 -5.42 -12.19
C GLY A 242 -5.67 -6.59 -11.46
N GLU A 243 -6.14 -7.81 -11.70
CA GLU A 243 -5.59 -9.04 -11.12
C GLU A 243 -4.67 -9.74 -12.12
N PRO A 244 -3.35 -9.85 -11.86
CA PRO A 244 -2.39 -10.47 -12.78
C PRO A 244 -2.66 -11.96 -13.02
N LEU A 245 -3.26 -12.69 -12.08
CA LEU A 245 -3.57 -14.11 -12.28
C LEU A 245 -4.54 -14.37 -13.43
N LEU A 246 -5.32 -13.38 -13.87
CA LEU A 246 -6.12 -13.51 -15.10
C LEU A 246 -5.27 -13.68 -16.37
N GLN A 247 -3.96 -13.40 -16.28
CA GLN A 247 -2.99 -13.60 -17.35
C GLN A 247 -1.93 -14.66 -17.00
N PHE A 248 -2.25 -15.63 -16.12
CA PHE A 248 -1.27 -16.59 -15.59
C PHE A 248 -0.45 -17.31 -16.66
N ARG A 249 -1.05 -17.72 -17.80
CA ARG A 249 -0.32 -18.43 -18.88
C ARG A 249 0.82 -17.59 -19.44
N ARG A 250 0.58 -16.29 -19.57
CA ARG A 250 1.55 -15.33 -20.09
C ARG A 250 2.65 -15.07 -19.08
N ILE A 251 2.28 -14.92 -17.81
CA ILE A 251 3.24 -14.80 -16.71
C ILE A 251 4.11 -16.05 -16.66
N GLU A 252 3.52 -17.25 -16.69
CA GLU A 252 4.24 -18.53 -16.69
C GLU A 252 5.28 -18.61 -17.83
N GLN A 253 4.87 -18.26 -19.04
CA GLN A 253 5.77 -18.24 -20.20
C GLN A 253 6.88 -17.19 -20.06
N ALA A 254 6.56 -16.00 -19.53
CA ALA A 254 7.57 -14.98 -19.27
C ALA A 254 8.56 -15.38 -18.19
N ILE A 255 8.12 -16.02 -17.10
CA ILE A 255 9.00 -16.58 -16.06
C ILE A 255 9.96 -17.60 -16.67
N LYS A 256 9.44 -18.56 -17.45
CA LYS A 256 10.27 -19.54 -18.15
C LYS A 256 11.26 -18.88 -19.11
N GLY A 257 10.82 -17.89 -19.87
CA GLY A 257 11.67 -17.12 -20.79
C GLY A 257 12.78 -16.33 -20.10
N MET A 258 12.49 -15.73 -18.94
CA MET A 258 13.48 -15.06 -18.10
C MET A 258 14.47 -16.06 -17.52
N ARG A 259 13.98 -17.15 -16.92
CA ARG A 259 14.81 -18.16 -16.23
C ARG A 259 15.66 -19.00 -17.16
N ALA A 260 15.27 -19.13 -18.43
CA ALA A 260 16.11 -19.73 -19.47
C ALA A 260 17.33 -18.84 -19.85
N ARG A 261 17.30 -17.55 -19.55
CA ARG A 261 18.35 -16.58 -19.91
C ARG A 261 19.18 -16.13 -18.72
N THR A 262 18.59 -16.09 -17.52
CA THR A 262 19.29 -15.66 -16.31
C THR A 262 18.73 -16.31 -15.05
N ASP A 263 19.64 -16.73 -14.17
CA ASP A 263 19.36 -17.22 -12.82
C ASP A 263 19.39 -16.09 -11.77
N LYS A 264 19.78 -14.88 -12.17
CA LYS A 264 19.92 -13.71 -11.28
C LYS A 264 18.58 -13.05 -10.95
N GLY A 265 18.60 -12.32 -9.85
CA GLY A 265 17.50 -11.48 -9.37
C GLY A 265 16.27 -12.27 -8.95
N VAL A 266 15.29 -11.54 -8.43
CA VAL A 266 14.04 -12.08 -7.88
C VAL A 266 12.89 -11.81 -8.84
N ILE A 267 12.07 -12.82 -9.10
CA ILE A 267 10.76 -12.64 -9.75
C ILE A 267 9.67 -12.72 -8.69
N ASN A 268 8.91 -11.63 -8.55
CA ASN A 268 7.81 -11.48 -7.61
C ASN A 268 6.46 -11.41 -8.33
N ILE A 269 5.38 -11.75 -7.64
CA ILE A 269 4.02 -11.41 -8.06
C ILE A 269 3.23 -10.77 -6.92
N ASN A 270 2.56 -9.65 -7.23
CA ASN A 270 1.59 -9.00 -6.37
C ASN A 270 0.19 -9.39 -6.84
N THR A 271 -0.59 -10.07 -6.01
CA THR A 271 -1.89 -10.64 -6.41
C THR A 271 -2.90 -10.56 -5.27
N ASN A 272 -4.19 -10.75 -5.56
CA ASN A 272 -5.20 -11.04 -4.54
C ASN A 272 -5.18 -12.50 -4.04
N GLY A 273 -4.39 -13.39 -4.65
CA GLY A 273 -4.28 -14.79 -4.24
C GLY A 273 -5.48 -15.67 -4.61
N SER A 274 -6.34 -15.22 -5.53
CA SER A 274 -7.64 -15.86 -5.81
C SER A 274 -7.59 -17.19 -6.56
N ARG A 275 -6.42 -17.65 -7.02
CA ARG A 275 -6.29 -18.82 -7.92
C ARG A 275 -5.14 -19.75 -7.52
N PRO A 276 -5.29 -20.58 -6.46
CA PRO A 276 -4.25 -21.49 -5.97
C PRO A 276 -3.63 -22.37 -7.06
N ARG A 277 -4.48 -22.95 -7.93
CA ARG A 277 -4.04 -23.84 -9.00
C ARG A 277 -3.19 -23.14 -10.06
N TRP A 278 -3.48 -21.87 -10.34
CA TRP A 278 -2.74 -21.11 -11.35
C TRP A 278 -1.44 -20.57 -10.78
N LEU A 279 -1.46 -20.17 -9.52
CA LEU A 279 -0.27 -19.83 -8.76
C LEU A 279 0.73 -20.98 -8.67
N GLN A 280 0.26 -22.22 -8.45
CA GLN A 280 1.13 -23.39 -8.49
C GLN A 280 1.93 -23.48 -9.80
N LYS A 281 1.31 -23.18 -10.95
CA LYS A 281 2.01 -23.17 -12.25
C LYS A 281 3.10 -22.11 -12.31
N LEU A 282 2.93 -20.97 -11.64
CA LEU A 282 3.96 -19.94 -11.56
C LEU A 282 5.11 -20.36 -10.64
N TYR A 283 4.81 -21.05 -9.54
CA TYR A 283 5.82 -21.62 -8.64
C TYR A 283 6.69 -22.63 -9.40
N ASP A 284 6.04 -23.57 -10.09
CA ASP A 284 6.70 -24.59 -10.92
C ASP A 284 7.53 -23.97 -12.07
N ALA A 285 7.16 -22.77 -12.53
CA ALA A 285 7.89 -22.04 -13.58
C ALA A 285 9.15 -21.32 -13.07
N GLY A 286 9.33 -21.17 -11.76
CA GLY A 286 10.48 -20.51 -11.15
C GLY A 286 10.21 -19.12 -10.57
N LEU A 287 8.96 -18.82 -10.21
CA LEU A 287 8.61 -17.66 -9.37
C LEU A 287 9.31 -17.77 -8.00
N ASP A 288 9.87 -16.66 -7.51
CA ASP A 288 10.64 -16.65 -6.27
C ASP A 288 9.83 -16.21 -5.05
N THR A 289 9.00 -15.20 -5.26
CA THR A 289 8.29 -14.52 -4.16
C THR A 289 6.86 -14.19 -4.56
N ILE A 290 6.00 -14.15 -3.56
CA ILE A 290 4.60 -13.76 -3.72
C ILE A 290 4.21 -12.76 -2.63
N ARG A 291 3.46 -11.75 -3.04
CA ARG A 291 2.79 -10.81 -2.15
C ARG A 291 1.29 -10.85 -2.38
N VAL A 292 0.56 -11.39 -1.40
CA VAL A 292 -0.90 -11.45 -1.46
C VAL A 292 -1.52 -10.25 -0.74
N SER A 293 -2.35 -9.48 -1.43
CA SER A 293 -3.02 -8.31 -0.84
C SER A 293 -4.22 -8.71 0.00
N THR A 294 -4.29 -8.18 1.20
CA THR A 294 -5.46 -8.34 2.08
C THR A 294 -5.68 -7.10 2.95
N ILE A 295 -6.93 -6.86 3.34
CA ILE A 295 -7.29 -5.85 4.35
C ILE A 295 -7.38 -6.48 5.73
N SER A 296 -7.62 -7.80 5.78
CA SER A 296 -7.95 -8.54 6.99
C SER A 296 -7.79 -10.03 6.77
N ALA A 297 -7.42 -10.75 7.83
CA ALA A 297 -7.42 -12.21 7.86
C ALA A 297 -8.77 -12.80 8.34
N HIS A 298 -9.75 -11.95 8.67
CA HIS A 298 -11.09 -12.35 9.04
C HIS A 298 -11.98 -12.41 7.78
N PRO A 299 -12.63 -13.55 7.46
CA PRO A 299 -13.36 -13.74 6.20
C PRO A 299 -14.45 -12.71 5.93
N GLU A 300 -15.19 -12.29 6.97
CA GLU A 300 -16.27 -11.30 6.86
C GLU A 300 -15.74 -9.93 6.41
N THR A 301 -14.71 -9.43 7.10
CA THR A 301 -14.05 -8.14 6.81
C THR A 301 -13.37 -8.19 5.44
N TYR A 302 -12.70 -9.30 5.12
CA TYR A 302 -12.11 -9.53 3.80
C TYR A 302 -13.17 -9.42 2.70
N THR A 303 -14.27 -10.15 2.84
CA THR A 303 -15.32 -10.26 1.82
C THR A 303 -16.03 -8.91 1.62
N ALA A 304 -16.28 -8.18 2.71
CA ALA A 304 -16.87 -6.84 2.66
C ALA A 304 -16.03 -5.87 1.82
N TYR A 305 -14.71 -5.91 1.97
CA TYR A 305 -13.82 -5.02 1.23
C TYR A 305 -13.54 -5.48 -0.21
N TYR A 306 -13.11 -6.73 -0.42
CA TYR A 306 -12.66 -7.21 -1.73
C TYR A 306 -13.80 -7.55 -2.68
N ARG A 307 -14.99 -7.90 -2.14
CA ARG A 307 -16.18 -8.30 -2.92
C ARG A 307 -15.80 -9.29 -4.02
N PRO A 308 -15.31 -10.49 -3.64
CA PRO A 308 -14.66 -11.42 -4.56
C PRO A 308 -15.61 -11.95 -5.65
N LEU A 309 -15.09 -12.18 -6.85
CA LEU A 309 -15.82 -12.76 -7.98
C LEU A 309 -15.23 -14.13 -8.34
N GLY A 310 -15.93 -15.20 -7.95
CA GLY A 310 -15.55 -16.58 -8.29
C GLY A 310 -14.32 -17.09 -7.56
N TYR A 311 -14.08 -16.60 -6.34
CA TYR A 311 -13.11 -17.13 -5.37
C TYR A 311 -13.55 -16.78 -3.93
N THR A 312 -12.91 -17.39 -2.94
CA THR A 312 -13.21 -17.27 -1.51
C THR A 312 -11.96 -16.86 -0.71
N PHE A 313 -12.13 -16.53 0.56
CA PHE A 313 -11.00 -16.29 1.45
C PHE A 313 -10.12 -17.54 1.64
N GLU A 314 -10.69 -18.73 1.55
CA GLU A 314 -9.95 -19.99 1.68
C GLU A 314 -8.96 -20.22 0.53
N ASP A 315 -9.30 -19.81 -0.69
CA ASP A 315 -8.39 -19.83 -1.83
C ASP A 315 -7.12 -18.98 -1.56
N ILE A 316 -7.22 -17.94 -0.74
CA ILE A 316 -6.09 -17.07 -0.42
C ILE A 316 -5.13 -17.77 0.53
N LYS A 317 -5.67 -18.40 1.58
CA LYS A 317 -4.89 -19.23 2.51
C LYS A 317 -4.20 -20.37 1.76
N GLU A 318 -4.96 -21.09 0.93
CA GLU A 318 -4.42 -22.19 0.14
C GLU A 318 -3.28 -21.73 -0.79
N SER A 319 -3.41 -20.56 -1.40
CA SER A 319 -2.37 -20.00 -2.28
C SER A 319 -1.05 -19.74 -1.54
N LEU A 320 -1.10 -19.22 -0.31
CA LEU A 320 0.08 -18.98 0.52
C LEU A 320 0.67 -20.27 1.09
N ILE A 321 -0.17 -21.22 1.51
CA ILE A 321 0.27 -22.56 1.95
C ILE A 321 1.03 -23.26 0.83
N ARG A 322 0.48 -23.28 -0.39
CA ARG A 322 1.16 -23.86 -1.57
C ARG A 322 2.47 -23.15 -1.90
N ALA A 323 2.53 -21.83 -1.77
CA ALA A 323 3.77 -21.08 -2.00
C ALA A 323 4.85 -21.46 -0.98
N ARG A 324 4.50 -21.56 0.30
CA ARG A 324 5.40 -22.04 1.35
C ARG A 324 5.88 -23.46 1.05
N ASP A 325 4.97 -24.37 0.69
CA ASP A 325 5.31 -25.76 0.41
C ASP A 325 6.19 -25.90 -0.84
N ALA A 326 6.10 -24.96 -1.78
CA ALA A 326 6.99 -24.81 -2.92
C ALA A 326 8.31 -24.06 -2.61
N GLY A 327 8.52 -23.62 -1.37
CA GLY A 327 9.75 -22.96 -0.92
C GLY A 327 9.88 -21.48 -1.29
N LEU A 328 8.79 -20.81 -1.67
CA LEU A 328 8.81 -19.38 -2.01
C LEU A 328 8.86 -18.51 -0.75
N TYR A 329 9.44 -17.31 -0.88
CA TYR A 329 9.30 -16.27 0.14
C TYR A 329 7.92 -15.63 0.01
N THR A 330 7.09 -15.84 1.03
CA THR A 330 5.69 -15.43 1.04
C THR A 330 5.50 -14.17 1.86
N SER A 331 4.68 -13.26 1.37
CA SER A 331 4.32 -12.05 2.09
C SER A 331 2.86 -11.70 1.88
N ILE A 332 2.31 -10.92 2.81
CA ILE A 332 1.03 -10.24 2.62
C ILE A 332 1.23 -8.74 2.55
N ASN A 333 0.37 -8.08 1.78
CA ASN A 333 0.24 -6.63 1.76
C ASN A 333 -1.02 -6.26 2.56
N LEU A 334 -0.83 -5.97 3.85
CA LEU A 334 -1.91 -5.69 4.81
C LEU A 334 -2.31 -4.21 4.73
N LEU A 335 -3.54 -3.95 4.28
CA LEU A 335 -4.10 -2.61 4.18
C LEU A 335 -4.52 -2.08 5.56
N CYS A 336 -3.73 -1.15 6.09
CA CYS A 336 -3.81 -0.62 7.43
C CYS A 336 -4.80 0.54 7.54
N PHE A 337 -5.85 0.31 8.32
CA PHE A 337 -6.81 1.31 8.76
C PHE A 337 -6.87 1.33 10.29
N PRO A 338 -6.34 2.38 10.95
CA PRO A 338 -6.38 2.51 12.40
C PRO A 338 -7.80 2.51 12.96
N GLY A 339 -8.02 1.79 14.05
CA GLY A 339 -9.34 1.60 14.65
C GLY A 339 -10.18 0.50 14.01
N MET A 340 -9.65 -0.25 13.04
CA MET A 340 -10.29 -1.42 12.43
C MET A 340 -9.39 -2.65 12.49
N ILE A 341 -8.21 -2.61 11.84
CA ILE A 341 -7.34 -3.81 11.75
C ILE A 341 -6.62 -4.15 13.06
N ASP A 342 -6.56 -3.19 13.97
CA ASP A 342 -5.98 -3.28 15.31
C ASP A 342 -7.02 -3.63 16.38
N ARG A 343 -8.20 -4.12 15.98
CA ARG A 343 -9.21 -4.64 16.90
C ARG A 343 -8.96 -6.11 17.24
N GLU A 344 -9.28 -6.49 18.48
CA GLU A 344 -9.03 -7.83 19.05
C GLU A 344 -9.33 -8.97 18.06
N ARG A 345 -10.52 -9.01 17.45
CA ARG A 345 -10.92 -10.05 16.47
C ARG A 345 -10.00 -10.10 15.26
N GLU A 346 -9.65 -8.94 14.72
CA GLU A 346 -8.82 -8.81 13.52
C GLU A 346 -7.36 -9.21 13.82
N VAL A 347 -6.85 -8.84 15.00
CA VAL A 347 -5.51 -9.24 15.47
C VAL A 347 -5.43 -10.76 15.67
N GLU A 348 -6.41 -11.36 16.36
CA GLU A 348 -6.48 -12.80 16.57
C GLU A 348 -6.53 -13.57 15.25
N SER A 349 -7.37 -13.11 14.32
CA SER A 349 -7.49 -13.71 12.98
C SER A 349 -6.18 -13.62 12.21
N LEU A 350 -5.49 -12.49 12.28
CA LEU A 350 -4.20 -12.30 11.61
C LEU A 350 -3.13 -13.22 12.21
N LEU A 351 -3.06 -13.34 13.54
CA LEU A 351 -2.11 -14.24 14.20
C LEU A 351 -2.37 -15.71 13.80
N ALA A 352 -3.62 -16.13 13.77
CA ALA A 352 -3.99 -17.47 13.32
C ALA A 352 -3.59 -17.72 11.85
N PHE A 353 -3.92 -16.78 10.96
CA PHE A 353 -3.58 -16.84 9.55
C PHE A 353 -2.06 -16.89 9.32
N VAL A 354 -1.29 -16.09 10.05
CA VAL A 354 0.18 -16.09 9.97
C VAL A 354 0.75 -17.43 10.42
N ARG A 355 0.27 -17.98 11.55
CA ARG A 355 0.72 -19.29 12.07
C ARG A 355 0.39 -20.45 11.12
N GLU A 356 -0.77 -20.41 10.48
CA GLU A 356 -1.23 -21.42 9.54
C GLU A 356 -0.44 -21.37 8.22
N THR A 357 -0.31 -20.17 7.64
CA THR A 357 0.38 -19.97 6.35
C THR A 357 1.90 -19.99 6.48
N LYS A 358 2.43 -19.68 7.67
CA LYS A 358 3.85 -19.45 7.95
C LYS A 358 4.49 -18.46 6.97
N LEU A 359 3.75 -17.39 6.65
CA LEU A 359 4.25 -16.36 5.76
C LEU A 359 5.48 -15.66 6.36
N CYS A 360 6.38 -15.18 5.51
CA CYS A 360 7.66 -14.63 5.95
C CYS A 360 7.59 -13.13 6.31
N LEU A 361 6.67 -12.37 5.70
CA LEU A 361 6.63 -10.92 5.81
C LEU A 361 5.21 -10.35 5.77
N ILE A 362 4.88 -9.49 6.73
CA ILE A 362 3.71 -8.62 6.68
C ILE A 362 4.17 -7.24 6.19
N GLN A 363 3.81 -6.91 4.95
CA GLN A 363 4.01 -5.58 4.40
C GLN A 363 2.83 -4.68 4.78
N LEU A 364 3.09 -3.72 5.65
CA LEU A 364 2.10 -2.75 6.11
C LEU A 364 1.93 -1.67 5.02
N ARG A 365 0.68 -1.43 4.62
CA ARG A 365 0.31 -0.36 3.69
C ARG A 365 -0.79 0.48 4.26
N ASN A 366 -0.60 1.78 4.38
CA ASN A 366 -1.70 2.66 4.74
C ASN A 366 -2.81 2.53 3.68
N LEU A 367 -4.02 2.22 4.14
CA LEU A 367 -5.19 2.21 3.27
C LEU A 367 -5.54 3.64 2.88
N ASN A 368 -5.52 3.91 1.58
CA ASN A 368 -5.83 5.21 1.00
C ASN A 368 -7.31 5.28 0.65
N ILE A 369 -8.15 5.75 1.57
CA ILE A 369 -9.59 5.87 1.39
C ILE A 369 -10.16 6.89 2.38
N ASP A 370 -11.26 7.55 1.99
CA ASP A 370 -12.08 8.32 2.93
C ASP A 370 -12.69 7.38 3.99
N PRO A 371 -12.48 7.63 5.30
CA PRO A 371 -13.15 6.88 6.37
C PRO A 371 -14.67 6.78 6.20
N GLU A 372 -15.32 7.84 5.69
CA GLU A 372 -16.77 7.90 5.46
C GLU A 372 -17.23 7.02 4.29
N VAL A 373 -16.33 6.66 3.37
CA VAL A 373 -16.61 5.69 2.30
C VAL A 373 -16.42 4.27 2.82
N LEU A 374 -15.33 4.03 3.56
CA LEU A 374 -14.96 2.69 4.02
C LEU A 374 -15.92 2.16 5.08
N LEU A 375 -16.10 2.90 6.17
CA LEU A 375 -16.72 2.38 7.40
C LEU A 375 -18.15 1.89 7.21
N PRO A 376 -19.04 2.57 6.46
CA PRO A 376 -20.39 2.06 6.20
C PRO A 376 -20.44 0.76 5.39
N ARG A 377 -19.34 0.39 4.72
CA ARG A 377 -19.23 -0.82 3.89
C ARG A 377 -18.55 -1.98 4.61
N MET A 378 -18.01 -1.76 5.81
CA MET A 378 -17.35 -2.80 6.64
C MET A 378 -18.32 -3.35 7.69
N PRO A 379 -18.02 -4.52 8.32
CA PRO A 379 -18.76 -4.94 9.50
C PRO A 379 -18.70 -3.87 10.60
N ALA A 380 -19.70 -3.85 11.48
CA ALA A 380 -19.77 -2.84 12.53
C ALA A 380 -18.54 -2.97 13.47
N LEU A 381 -17.88 -1.85 13.75
CA LEU A 381 -16.60 -1.85 14.48
C LEU A 381 -16.72 -2.44 15.90
N ASP A 382 -17.86 -2.28 16.55
CA ASP A 382 -18.19 -2.85 17.87
C ASP A 382 -18.28 -4.39 17.85
N SER A 383 -18.65 -5.00 16.71
CA SER A 383 -18.64 -6.45 16.51
C SER A 383 -17.23 -7.06 16.37
N MET A 384 -16.19 -6.23 16.25
CA MET A 384 -14.80 -6.66 16.06
C MET A 384 -13.98 -6.66 17.35
N GLY A 385 -14.60 -6.39 18.50
CA GLY A 385 -13.91 -6.21 19.78
C GLY A 385 -13.27 -4.83 19.92
N LYS A 386 -12.49 -4.63 20.99
CA LYS A 386 -11.88 -3.32 21.30
C LYS A 386 -10.72 -3.02 20.36
N ALA A 387 -10.57 -1.75 19.99
CA ALA A 387 -9.36 -1.29 19.30
C ALA A 387 -8.19 -1.24 20.29
N LEU A 388 -7.12 -1.96 19.99
CA LEU A 388 -5.90 -2.01 20.80
C LEU A 388 -4.99 -0.80 20.55
N GLY A 389 -5.16 -0.15 19.40
CA GLY A 389 -4.26 0.86 18.89
C GLY A 389 -3.16 0.26 18.02
N MET A 390 -2.85 0.92 16.91
CA MET A 390 -1.87 0.47 15.93
C MET A 390 -0.47 0.20 16.52
N LYS A 391 -0.04 0.92 17.56
CA LYS A 391 1.25 0.65 18.23
C LYS A 391 1.24 -0.68 18.95
N THR A 392 0.22 -0.92 19.77
CA THR A 392 -0.02 -2.19 20.45
C THR A 392 -0.15 -3.33 19.46
N PHE A 393 -0.88 -3.12 18.35
CA PHE A 393 -0.97 -4.10 17.26
C PHE A 393 0.40 -4.53 16.73
N LEU A 394 1.30 -3.57 16.45
CA LEU A 394 2.65 -3.88 15.98
C LEU A 394 3.49 -4.59 17.06
N GLU A 395 3.33 -4.23 18.33
CA GLU A 395 4.00 -4.89 19.46
C GLU A 395 3.52 -6.34 19.65
N VAL A 396 2.22 -6.57 19.52
CA VAL A 396 1.63 -7.92 19.57
C VAL A 396 2.18 -8.77 18.45
N LEU A 397 2.21 -8.28 17.20
CA LEU A 397 2.77 -9.05 16.09
C LEU A 397 4.24 -9.42 16.34
N ARG A 398 5.07 -8.47 16.80
CA ARG A 398 6.49 -8.74 17.11
C ARG A 398 6.68 -9.77 18.22
N ARG A 399 5.76 -9.81 19.20
CA ARG A 399 5.83 -10.72 20.34
C ARG A 399 5.30 -12.12 20.00
N GLU A 400 4.20 -12.19 19.28
CA GLU A 400 3.41 -13.42 19.09
C GLU A 400 3.80 -14.22 17.85
N VAL A 401 4.44 -13.57 16.86
CA VAL A 401 4.95 -14.17 15.62
C VAL A 401 6.34 -13.57 15.27
N PRO A 402 7.34 -13.70 16.17
CA PRO A 402 8.65 -13.05 16.02
C PRO A 402 9.45 -13.50 14.78
N GLU A 403 9.10 -14.65 14.21
CA GLU A 403 9.67 -15.19 12.98
C GLU A 403 9.22 -14.44 11.71
N VAL A 404 8.15 -13.66 11.80
CA VAL A 404 7.58 -12.91 10.68
C VAL A 404 8.10 -11.48 10.67
N GLU A 405 8.72 -11.09 9.56
CA GLU A 405 9.19 -9.74 9.39
C GLU A 405 7.99 -8.78 9.27
N LEU A 406 8.10 -7.60 9.90
CA LEU A 406 7.21 -6.47 9.66
C LEU A 406 7.95 -5.44 8.84
N GLY A 407 7.38 -5.06 7.69
CA GLY A 407 8.04 -4.15 6.78
C GLY A 407 7.07 -3.42 5.87
N ASN A 408 7.62 -2.78 4.86
CA ASN A 408 6.87 -2.14 3.79
C ASN A 408 7.37 -2.63 2.44
N PHE A 409 8.61 -3.08 2.24
CA PHE A 409 9.10 -3.35 0.87
C PHE A 409 9.28 -4.83 0.58
N THR A 410 9.10 -5.21 -0.68
CA THR A 410 9.53 -6.53 -1.17
C THR A 410 11.03 -6.68 -0.92
N ARG A 411 11.44 -7.84 -0.42
CA ARG A 411 12.84 -8.10 -0.05
C ARG A 411 13.58 -8.72 -1.23
N PRO A 412 14.81 -8.26 -1.55
CA PRO A 412 15.70 -9.08 -2.33
C PRO A 412 16.02 -10.33 -1.48
N ILE A 413 15.90 -11.50 -2.09
CA ILE A 413 16.25 -12.77 -1.44
C ILE A 413 17.37 -13.43 -2.24
N GLN A 414 18.18 -14.23 -1.55
CA GLN A 414 19.11 -15.11 -2.23
C GLN A 414 18.33 -16.30 -2.78
N ARG A 415 18.40 -16.51 -4.10
CA ARG A 415 17.88 -17.75 -4.70
C ARG A 415 18.70 -18.91 -4.15
N PRO A 416 18.06 -19.99 -3.67
CA PRO A 416 18.78 -21.23 -3.40
C PRO A 416 19.51 -21.62 -4.68
N ILE A 417 20.82 -21.89 -4.58
CA ILE A 417 21.56 -22.43 -5.72
C ILE A 417 20.90 -23.76 -6.01
N SER A 418 20.18 -23.84 -7.13
CA SER A 418 19.66 -25.11 -7.63
C SER A 418 20.87 -25.98 -7.90
N SER A 419 21.17 -26.90 -6.98
CA SER A 419 22.07 -28.01 -7.22
C SER A 419 21.42 -28.86 -8.29
N VAL A 420 21.67 -28.50 -9.56
CA VAL A 420 21.36 -29.37 -10.67
C VAL A 420 22.20 -30.62 -10.43
N GLN A 421 21.55 -31.70 -10.02
CA GLN A 421 22.15 -33.02 -10.06
C GLN A 421 22.57 -33.27 -11.51
N ALA A 422 23.86 -33.53 -11.68
CA ALA A 422 24.47 -33.96 -12.94
C ALA A 422 23.91 -35.31 -13.39
#